data_AF-A0A8J4AZS2-F1
#
_entry.id   AF-A0A8J4AZS2-F1
#
_cell.length_a   1.000
_cell.length_b   1.000
_cell.length_c   1.000
_cell.angle_alpha   90.00
_cell.angle_beta   90.00
_cell.angle_gamma   90.00
#
_symmetry.space_group_name_H-M   'P 1'
#
loop_
_entity.id
_entity.type
_entity.pdbx_description
1 polymer ?
#
loop_
_entity_poly.entity_id
_entity_poly.type
_entity_poly.pdbx_seq_one_letter_code
_entity_poly.pdbx_strand_id
1 'polypeptide(L)'
;MADANLQEFSKQQFDEAYKRALERKRLFKEYLSRHQVMEKLNGAIEKLYECERLPEDPLEFIAVEVTSKGGHGGASSIQQQGSLKAKLSGNSRSLNGQQ
;
A
#
# COMPACT_ATOMS: atom_id res chain seq x y z
N MET A 1 -12.53 4.76 -55.23
CA MET A 1 -12.58 3.68 -54.21
C MET A 1 -11.27 3.47 -53.45
N ALA A 2 -10.11 3.90 -53.98
CA ALA A 2 -8.83 3.76 -53.28
C ALA A 2 -8.69 4.67 -52.04
N ASP A 3 -9.25 5.89 -52.07
CA ASP A 3 -9.10 6.86 -50.98
C ASP A 3 -9.84 6.47 -49.68
N ALA A 4 -11.01 5.84 -49.79
CA ALA A 4 -11.76 5.36 -48.63
C ALA A 4 -11.02 4.24 -47.88
N ASN A 5 -10.34 3.36 -48.61
CA ASN A 5 -9.56 2.25 -48.07
C ASN A 5 -8.29 2.75 -47.35
N LEU A 6 -7.63 3.78 -47.90
CA LEU A 6 -6.48 4.44 -47.26
C LEU A 6 -6.87 5.16 -45.95
N GLN A 7 -8.03 5.80 -45.93
CA GLN A 7 -8.53 6.50 -44.75
C GLN A 7 -8.90 5.52 -43.63
N GLU A 8 -9.50 4.38 -43.97
CA GLU A 8 -9.83 3.32 -43.03
C GLU A 8 -8.59 2.64 -42.44
N PHE A 9 -7.56 2.40 -43.27
CA PHE A 9 -6.26 1.91 -42.83
C PHE A 9 -5.56 2.87 -41.85
N SER A 10 -5.58 4.18 -42.15
CA SER A 10 -5.00 5.20 -41.26
C SER A 10 -5.70 5.29 -39.90
N LYS A 11 -7.04 5.09 -39.90
CA LYS A 11 -7.84 5.04 -38.67
C LYS A 11 -7.50 3.81 -37.83
N GLN A 12 -7.33 2.64 -38.46
CA GLN A 12 -6.93 1.42 -37.76
C GLN A 12 -5.55 1.56 -37.10
N GLN A 13 -4.58 2.16 -37.80
CA GLN A 13 -3.25 2.44 -37.24
C GLN A 13 -3.32 3.40 -36.06
N PHE A 14 -4.16 4.44 -36.15
CA PHE A 14 -4.40 5.36 -35.06
C PHE A 14 -5.04 4.66 -33.85
N ASP A 15 -6.10 3.87 -34.07
CA ASP A 15 -6.81 3.15 -33.01
C ASP A 15 -5.90 2.14 -32.32
N GLU A 16 -5.02 1.45 -33.06
CA GLU A 16 -4.03 0.54 -32.50
C GLU A 16 -2.96 1.28 -31.68
N ALA A 17 -2.42 2.38 -32.22
CA ALA A 17 -1.46 3.21 -31.51
C ALA A 17 -2.06 3.79 -30.22
N TYR A 18 -3.33 4.22 -30.26
CA TYR A 18 -4.07 4.72 -29.12
C TYR A 18 -4.29 3.64 -28.05
N LYS A 19 -4.70 2.43 -28.45
CA LYS A 19 -4.82 1.28 -27.54
C LYS A 19 -3.48 0.95 -26.86
N ARG A 20 -2.40 0.88 -27.64
CA ARG A 20 -1.04 0.65 -27.12
C ARG A 20 -0.61 1.76 -26.14
N ALA A 21 -0.94 3.02 -26.42
CA ALA A 21 -0.65 4.13 -25.52
C ALA A 21 -1.41 4.04 -24.19
N LEU A 22 -2.69 3.65 -24.22
CA LEU A 22 -3.49 3.43 -23.01
C LEU A 22 -2.94 2.28 -22.16
N GLU A 23 -2.53 1.19 -22.81
CA GLU A 23 -1.93 0.05 -22.13
C GLU A 23 -0.60 0.42 -21.46
N ARG A 24 0.28 1.13 -22.18
CA ARG A 24 1.53 1.66 -21.60
C ARG A 24 1.28 2.60 -20.42
N LYS A 25 0.27 3.47 -20.51
CA LYS A 25 -0.12 4.36 -19.40
C LYS A 25 -0.59 3.57 -18.18
N ARG A 26 -1.36 2.49 -18.37
CA ARG A 26 -1.79 1.61 -17.27
C ARG A 26 -0.59 0.91 -16.62
N LEU A 27 0.29 0.31 -17.41
CA LEU A 27 1.49 -0.39 -16.92
C LEU A 27 2.41 0.56 -16.16
N PHE A 28 2.57 1.80 -16.64
CA PHE A 28 3.40 2.79 -15.96
C PHE A 28 2.82 3.21 -14.60
N LYS A 29 1.50 3.37 -14.49
CA LYS A 29 0.85 3.62 -13.19
C LYS A 29 1.06 2.47 -12.21
N GLU A 30 0.96 1.23 -12.71
CA GLU A 30 1.22 0.04 -11.91
C GLU A 30 2.67 0.00 -11.42
N TYR A 31 3.63 0.25 -12.33
CA TYR A 31 5.04 0.38 -11.99
C TYR A 31 5.28 1.44 -10.91
N LEU A 32 4.75 2.65 -11.09
CA LEU A 32 4.88 3.74 -10.11
C LEU A 32 4.29 3.33 -8.75
N SER A 33 3.13 2.67 -8.73
CA SER A 33 2.51 2.22 -7.49
C SER A 33 3.37 1.19 -6.75
N ARG A 34 3.99 0.25 -7.47
CA ARG A 34 4.91 -0.73 -6.89
C ARG A 34 6.18 -0.04 -6.40
N HIS A 35 6.72 0.91 -7.16
CA HIS A 35 7.91 1.67 -6.78
C HIS A 35 7.69 2.45 -5.48
N GLN A 36 6.54 3.11 -5.33
CA GLN A 36 6.19 3.83 -4.09
C GLN A 36 6.08 2.89 -2.88
N VAL A 37 5.59 1.66 -3.07
CA VAL A 37 5.55 0.66 -2.00
C VAL A 37 6.97 0.23 -1.62
N MET A 38 7.83 -0.02 -2.61
CA MET A 38 9.22 -0.42 -2.39
C MET A 38 10.04 0.68 -1.69
N GLU A 39 9.89 1.94 -2.08
CA GLU A 39 10.57 3.07 -1.41
C GLU A 39 10.16 3.20 0.06
N LYS A 40 8.86 3.06 0.36
CA LYS A 40 8.37 3.08 1.75
C LYS A 40 8.93 1.93 2.56
N LEU A 41 8.99 0.73 1.97
CA LEU A 41 9.55 -0.44 2.64
C LEU A 41 11.04 -0.27 2.92
N ASN A 42 11.81 0.21 1.94
CA ASN A 42 13.23 0.49 2.12
C ASN A 42 13.45 1.54 3.23
N GLY A 43 12.68 2.63 3.23
CA GLY A 43 12.76 3.64 4.29
C GLY A 43 12.39 3.10 5.68
N ALA A 44 11.42 2.19 5.77
CA ALA A 44 11.07 1.53 7.04
C ALA A 44 12.19 0.60 7.54
N ILE A 45 12.87 -0.10 6.63
CA ILE A 45 14.02 -0.95 6.94
C ILE A 45 15.21 -0.10 7.39
N GLU A 46 15.49 1.02 6.73
CA GLU A 46 16.54 1.96 7.14
C GLU A 46 16.30 2.47 8.57
N LYS A 47 15.06 2.89 8.88
CA LYS A 47 14.69 3.31 10.25
C LYS A 47 14.88 2.20 11.28
N LEU A 48 14.66 0.94 10.91
CA LEU A 48 14.92 -0.20 11.79
C LEU A 48 16.42 -0.34 12.10
N TYR A 49 17.30 -0.07 11.13
CA TYR A 49 18.75 -0.07 11.34
C TYR A 49 19.24 1.12 12.17
N GLU A 50 18.53 2.24 12.14
CA GLU A 50 18.87 3.45 12.92
C GLU A 50 18.43 3.39 14.39
N CYS A 51 17.64 2.38 14.78
CA CYS A 51 17.15 2.25 16.15
C CYS A 51 18.29 1.89 17.13
N GLU A 52 18.45 2.68 18.21
CA GLU A 52 19.42 2.39 19.29
C GLU A 52 19.19 1.02 19.95
N ARG A 53 17.94 0.55 19.94
CA ARG A 53 17.53 -0.77 20.41
C ARG A 53 16.52 -1.36 19.44
N LEU A 54 16.71 -2.64 19.08
CA LEU A 54 15.79 -3.34 18.19
C LEU A 54 14.38 -3.40 18.81
N PRO A 55 13.31 -3.05 18.06
CA PRO A 55 11.94 -3.23 18.51
C PRO A 55 11.65 -4.71 18.80
N GLU A 56 10.70 -4.94 19.72
CA GLU A 56 10.31 -6.29 20.16
C GLU A 56 9.71 -7.13 19.03
N ASP A 57 8.94 -6.49 18.12
CA ASP A 57 8.50 -7.07 16.86
C ASP A 57 8.90 -6.15 15.67
N PRO A 58 9.97 -6.49 14.94
CA PRO A 58 10.42 -5.73 13.78
C PRO A 58 9.42 -5.71 12.62
N LEU A 59 8.59 -6.75 12.47
CA LEU A 59 7.62 -6.82 11.37
C LEU A 59 6.43 -5.89 11.62
N GLU A 60 5.95 -5.82 12.87
CA GLU A 60 4.92 -4.87 13.26
C GLU A 60 5.42 -3.42 13.10
N PHE A 61 6.65 -3.15 13.50
CA PHE A 61 7.29 -1.84 13.30
C PHE A 61 7.32 -1.42 11.83
N ILE A 62 7.80 -2.31 10.94
CA ILE A 62 7.83 -2.04 9.49
C ILE A 62 6.41 -1.84 8.94
N ALA A 63 5.44 -2.64 9.37
CA ALA A 63 4.06 -2.51 8.91
C ALA A 63 3.44 -1.15 9.29
N VAL A 64 3.68 -0.68 10.51
CA VAL A 64 3.26 0.65 10.96
C VAL A 64 3.93 1.72 10.12
N GLU A 65 5.24 1.63 9.91
CA GLU A 65 6.01 2.64 9.19
C GLU A 65 5.64 2.74 7.71
N VAL A 66 5.40 1.62 7.03
CA VAL A 66 4.99 1.57 5.61
C VAL A 66 3.56 2.07 5.40
N THR A 67 2.68 1.85 6.38
CA THR A 67 1.25 2.23 6.29
C THR A 67 0.97 3.64 6.80
N SER A 68 1.87 4.22 7.60
CA SER A 68 1.75 5.58 8.11
C SER A 68 1.78 6.59 6.96
N LYS A 69 0.65 7.24 6.72
CA LYS A 69 0.50 8.24 5.66
C LYS A 69 1.21 9.53 6.05
N GLY A 70 2.47 9.69 5.65
CA GLY A 70 3.09 11.00 5.44
C GLY A 70 3.21 11.92 6.66
N GLY A 71 3.64 11.39 7.80
CA GLY A 71 4.19 12.24 8.87
C GLY A 71 5.63 12.61 8.56
N HIS A 72 5.85 13.71 7.84
CA HIS A 72 7.15 14.39 7.88
C HIS A 72 7.48 14.76 9.33
N GLY A 73 8.69 14.43 9.78
CA GLY A 73 9.44 15.18 10.78
C GLY A 73 8.86 15.25 12.20
N GLY A 74 9.60 14.66 13.14
CA GLY A 74 9.68 15.16 14.51
C GLY A 74 8.49 14.87 15.41
N ALA A 75 8.63 13.84 16.24
CA ALA A 75 8.24 13.92 17.64
C ALA A 75 8.99 12.85 18.42
N SER A 76 10.14 13.24 18.96
CA SER A 76 10.55 12.74 20.25
C SER A 76 9.42 13.00 21.24
N SER A 77 8.70 11.97 21.66
CA SER A 77 7.96 12.00 22.92
C SER A 77 7.91 10.61 23.53
N ILE A 78 8.92 10.36 24.35
CA ILE A 78 8.83 9.54 25.55
C ILE A 78 7.53 9.88 26.30
N GLN A 79 6.91 8.85 26.91
CA GLN A 79 5.94 8.91 28.02
C GLN A 79 4.44 8.73 27.68
N GLN A 80 3.97 7.47 27.65
CA GLN A 80 2.89 7.02 28.55
C GLN A 80 2.74 5.50 28.58
N GLN A 81 3.05 4.93 29.74
CA GLN A 81 2.50 3.67 30.24
C GLN A 81 0.97 3.72 30.24
N GLY A 82 0.30 2.67 29.76
CA GLY A 82 -1.16 2.60 29.81
C GLY A 82 -1.78 1.38 29.13
N SER A 83 -1.47 0.18 29.64
CA SER A 83 -2.30 -1.04 29.62
C SER A 83 -3.45 -1.13 28.58
N LEU A 84 -3.20 -1.78 27.45
CA LEU A 84 -4.24 -2.35 26.58
C LEU A 84 -4.22 -3.89 26.66
N LYS A 85 -4.22 -4.42 27.89
CA LYS A 85 -4.45 -5.85 28.16
C LYS A 85 -5.82 -6.03 28.84
N ALA A 86 -6.90 -5.76 28.12
CA ALA A 86 -8.25 -6.24 28.44
C ALA A 86 -9.22 -5.91 27.29
N LYS A 87 -9.45 -6.85 26.37
CA LYS A 87 -10.73 -7.01 25.63
C LYS A 87 -10.79 -8.23 24.69
N LEU A 88 -10.00 -9.28 24.94
CA LEU A 88 -10.04 -10.54 24.18
C LEU A 88 -10.11 -11.77 25.11
N SER A 89 -10.85 -11.66 26.21
CA SER A 89 -11.15 -12.83 27.05
C SER A 89 -12.51 -12.66 27.70
N GLY A 90 -13.44 -13.57 27.35
CA GLY A 90 -14.72 -13.73 28.03
C GLY A 90 -15.94 -13.35 27.19
N ASN A 91 -16.30 -14.16 26.20
CA ASN A 91 -17.73 -14.37 25.93
C ASN A 91 -18.01 -15.86 25.87
N SER A 92 -17.98 -16.46 27.07
CA SER A 92 -18.41 -17.82 27.33
C SER A 92 -19.91 -17.95 27.10
N ARG A 93 -20.28 -19.02 26.38
CA ARG A 93 -21.63 -19.57 26.26
C ARG A 93 -22.46 -19.42 27.56
N SER A 94 -23.67 -18.90 27.44
CA SER A 94 -24.76 -19.22 28.36
C SER A 94 -25.88 -19.94 27.59
N LEU A 95 -26.07 -21.20 27.97
CA LEU A 95 -27.28 -21.98 27.76
C LEU A 95 -28.44 -21.27 28.47
N ASN A 96 -29.57 -21.09 27.80
CA ASN A 96 -30.83 -20.87 28.50
C ASN A 96 -31.91 -21.74 27.84
N GLY A 97 -32.32 -22.78 28.56
CA GLY A 97 -33.58 -23.48 28.36
C GLY A 97 -34.58 -23.09 29.45
N GLN A 98 -35.85 -23.39 29.19
CA GLN A 98 -37.06 -23.12 29.99
C GLN A 98 -37.70 -21.74 29.79
N GLN A 99 -38.80 -21.69 29.04
CA GLN A 99 -40.15 -22.01 29.50
C GLN A 99 -40.99 -22.57 28.36
#